data_AF-F3FYN0-F1
#
_entry.id   AF-F3FYN0-F1
#
_cell.length_a   1.000
_cell.length_b   1.000
_cell.length_c   1.000
_cell.angle_alpha   90.00
_cell.angle_beta   90.00
_cell.angle_gamma   90.00
#
_symmetry.space_group_name_H-M   'P 1'
#
loop_
_entity.id
_entity.type
_entity.pdbx_description
1 polymer ?
#
loop_
_entity_poly.entity_id
_entity_poly.type
_entity_poly.pdbx_seq_one_letter_code
_entity_poly.pdbx_strand_id
1 'polypeptide(L)' 'ALGMFINTLPLRVDMAGQSARGGVRATHARLTALLGHEHAPLVLAQRCSG' A
#
# COMPACT_ATOMS: atom_id res chain seq x y z
N ALA A 1 -18.93 -20.52 -4.49
CA ALA A 1 -18.89 -19.25 -3.73
C ALA A 1 -17.85 -18.34 -4.37
N LEU A 2 -18.18 -17.07 -4.62
CA LEU A 2 -17.20 -16.07 -5.06
C LEU A 2 -16.33 -15.71 -3.84
N GLY A 3 -15.04 -16.06 -3.88
CA GLY A 3 -14.09 -15.87 -2.79
C GLY A 3 -13.63 -14.41 -2.66
N MET A 4 -13.04 -14.07 -1.51
CA MET A 4 -12.41 -12.78 -1.26
C MET A 4 -11.23 -12.58 -2.24
N PHE A 5 -11.32 -11.61 -3.15
CA PHE A 5 -10.19 -11.22 -3.99
C PHE A 5 -9.25 -10.34 -3.17
N ILE A 6 -8.24 -10.95 -2.55
CA ILE A 6 -7.20 -10.24 -1.80
C ILE A 6 -6.10 -9.84 -2.78
N ASN A 7 -5.77 -8.55 -2.80
CA ASN A 7 -4.63 -8.03 -3.56
C ASN A 7 -3.46 -7.78 -2.61
N THR A 8 -2.30 -8.38 -2.87
CA THR A 8 -1.06 -8.11 -2.13
C THR A 8 -0.17 -7.18 -2.94
N LEU A 9 0.19 -6.02 -2.39
CA LEU A 9 1.11 -5.09 -3.02
C LEU A 9 2.43 -4.98 -2.25
N PRO A 10 3.57 -4.93 -2.95
CA PRO A 10 4.83 -4.54 -2.32
C PRO A 10 4.77 -3.06 -1.94
N LEU A 11 5.03 -2.75 -0.67
CA LEU A 11 5.17 -1.38 -0.17
C LEU A 11 6.56 -1.22 0.43
N ARG A 12 7.35 -0.29 -0.12
CA ARG A 12 8.65 0.07 0.45
C ARG A 12 8.44 1.03 1.63
N VAL A 13 8.87 0.59 2.81
CA VAL A 13 8.91 1.41 4.01
C VAL A 13 10.37 1.78 4.27
N ASP A 14 10.65 3.08 4.28
CA ASP A 14 11.95 3.56 4.71
C ASP A 14 11.98 3.53 6.24
N MET A 15 13.03 2.93 6.81
CA MET A 15 13.24 2.82 8.25
C MET A 15 14.36 3.74 8.74
N ALA A 16 15.20 4.27 7.85
CA ALA A 16 16.30 5.13 8.22
C ALA A 16 15.78 6.50 8.67
N GLY A 17 16.35 7.03 9.76
CA GLY A 17 16.04 8.39 10.26
C GLY A 17 14.63 8.59 10.82
N GLN A 18 13.81 7.54 10.96
CA GLN A 18 12.43 7.65 11.42
C GLN A 18 12.21 6.94 12.76
N SER A 19 11.49 7.60 13.68
CA SER A 19 10.94 6.92 14.85
C SER A 19 9.91 5.87 14.43
N ALA A 20 9.77 4.78 15.18
CA ALA A 20 8.78 3.74 14.90
C ALA A 20 7.36 4.30 14.73
N ARG A 21 6.96 5.24 15.60
CA ARG A 21 5.66 5.92 15.53
C ARG A 21 5.51 6.75 14.25
N GLY A 22 6.59 7.39 13.79
CA GLY A 22 6.63 8.12 12.53
C GLY A 22 6.47 7.20 11.32
N GLY A 23 7.23 6.10 11.30
CA GLY A 23 7.19 5.11 10.21
C GLY A 23 5.82 4.43 10.08
N VAL A 24 5.18 4.07 11.19
CA VAL A 24 3.82 3.50 11.18
C VAL A 24 2.81 4.48 10.59
N ARG A 25 2.82 5.75 11.00
CA ARG A 25 1.91 6.76 10.43
C ARG A 25 2.16 7.03 8.96
N ALA A 26 3.42 7.12 8.55
CA ALA A 26 3.78 7.31 7.14
C ALA A 26 3.32 6.12 6.29
N THR A 27 3.50 4.90 6.78
CA THR A 27 3.04 3.66 6.13
C THR A 27 1.51 3.64 6.02
N HIS A 28 0.80 3.95 7.10
CA HIS A 28 -0.66 4.04 7.11
C HIS A 28 -1.18 5.04 6.07
N ALA A 29 -0.61 6.26 6.02
CA ALA A 29 -1.01 7.27 5.05
C ALA A 29 -0.85 6.79 3.59
N ARG A 30 0.24 6.09 3.28
CA ARG A 30 0.47 5.50 1.95
C ARG A 30 -0.56 4.42 1.61
N LEU A 31 -0.88 3.55 2.57
CA LEU A 31 -1.90 2.49 2.37
C LEU A 31 -3.30 3.08 2.19
N THR A 32 -3.70 4.06 3.00
CA THR A 32 -5.00 4.72 2.87
C THR A 32 -5.14 5.46 1.53
N ALA A 33 -4.06 6.08 1.03
CA ALA A 33 -4.07 6.70 -0.29
C ALA A 33 -4.38 5.68 -1.41
N LEU A 34 -3.92 4.43 -1.29
CA LEU A 34 -4.22 3.38 -2.27
C LEU A 34 -5.70 2.95 -2.23
N LEU A 35 -6.36 3.03 -1.07
CA LEU A 35 -7.80 2.75 -0.96
C LEU A 35 -8.65 3.77 -1.71
N GLY A 36 -8.25 5.05 -1.70
CA GLY A 36 -8.93 6.12 -2.47
C GLY A 36 -8.85 5.94 -3.99
N HIS A 37 -8.05 4.99 -4.46
CA HIS A 37 -7.93 4.60 -5.86
C HIS A 37 -8.70 3.31 -6.16
N GLU A 38 -9.73 2.95 -5.39
CA GLU A 38 -10.51 1.71 -5.55
C GLU A 38 -11.06 1.46 -6.96
N HIS A 39 -11.30 2.53 -7.74
CA HIS A 39 -11.73 2.44 -9.14
C HIS A 39 -10.56 2.28 -10.13
N ALA A 40 -9.34 2.65 -9.74
CA ALA A 40 -8.13 2.37 -10.49
C ALA A 40 -7.60 0.99 -10.03
N PRO A 41 -7.62 -0.03 -10.91
CA PRO A 41 -7.31 -1.39 -10.50
C PRO A 41 -5.95 -1.48 -9.78
N LEU A 42 -5.92 -2.11 -8.59
CA LEU A 42 -4.70 -2.28 -7.81
C LEU A 42 -3.58 -2.98 -8.59
N VAL A 43 -3.96 -3.80 -9.59
CA VAL A 43 -3.08 -4.44 -10.57
C VAL A 43 -2.27 -3.45 -11.43
N LEU A 44 -2.77 -2.23 -11.67
CA LEU A 44 -2.02 -1.18 -12.36
C LEU A 44 -0.89 -0.65 -11.49
N ALA A 45 -1.16 -0.39 -10.20
CA ALA A 45 -0.12 0.00 -9.25
C ALA A 45 0.94 -1.10 -9.09
N GLN A 46 0.50 -2.37 -9.07
CA GLN A 46 1.32 -3.57 -8.98
C GLN A 46 2.35 -3.68 -10.13
N ARG A 47 1.94 -3.36 -11.36
CA ARG A 47 2.83 -3.36 -12.55
C ARG A 47 3.92 -2.30 -12.49
N CYS A 48 3.68 -1.19 -11.81
CA CYS A 48 4.64 -0.10 -11.66
C CYS A 48 5.63 -0.30 -10.51
N SER A 49 5.43 -1.33 -9.67
CA SER A 49 6.28 -1.62 -8.51
C SER A 49 7.44 -2.59 -8.80
N GLY A 50 7.71 -2.86 -10.08
CA GLY A 50 8.89 -3.60 -10.55
C GLY A 50 10.18 -2.81 -10.40
#